data_AF-A0A4S4EQ40-F1
#
_entry.id   AF-A0A4S4EQ40-F1
#
_cell.length_a   1.000
_cell.length_b   1.000
_cell.length_c   1.000
_cell.angle_alpha   90.00
_cell.angle_beta   90.00
_cell.angle_gamma   90.00
#
_symmetry.space_group_name_H-M   'P 1'
#
loop_
_entity.id
_entity.type
_entity.pdbx_description
1 polymer ?
#
loop_
_entity_poly.entity_id
_entity_poly.type
_entity_poly.pdbx_seq_one_letter_code
_entity_poly.pdbx_strand_id
1 'polypeptide(L)'
;MPEWEDWSPFEVDEEVQAFAHLSELSIQRCPKLLGKLPSSLPCLRKLEIQNCPQLVVEWLPSPTMLHQKRNTLHFSSVTSLSLSDVSILDSIPNQEVGDEVLATAACKHLSSVTDMRIENIQKLTCLPRWFFHGFTGLQELRISNCEELTTLWQNEVRLQHKRPAAALQHLEIENCPQLISLFEEEEEDSPQLQRQQQEQEGLPYLMGLKYLGIDNCEKLEKLPGELHALKCLQKMKVQNCPSLTYLSSRGGLRSALEQLDIAHLSKMESLQAEEGMKFSCPSLQSIRINTCKNLKSLHDAMHSSNNNDFKNLSLVKIVHCENMESLRFATSNLRDLLILNCEKLEALPYNLSSLQELELWYCPAGIVSNWSSLTNLRSLSINTIMISRNCFGKPPSEWSLQRLPSLRTLCLVGSEDYRWKSISEDGMLLPTSLTYLSILSFPNLEKLSFKDFQDLTSLETLRITNCCKLTSLPKEGLPPSLLHLWINDCPKFASFPKQGLPPLLLWLEIKGCPILKRRCQKGKGRYWRLISHIPRVDIDDKFIFDPSCC
;
A
#
# COMPACT_ATOMS: atom_id res chain seq x y z
N MET A 1 -12.50 -35.31 12.22
CA MET A 1 -12.75 -36.63 12.82
C MET A 1 -11.39 -37.28 13.06
N PRO A 2 -10.89 -37.39 14.30
CA PRO A 2 -9.48 -37.68 14.56
C PRO A 2 -9.06 -39.10 14.18
N GLU A 3 -9.99 -40.06 14.28
CA GLU A 3 -9.78 -41.48 14.02
C GLU A 3 -10.30 -41.92 12.64
N TRP A 4 -10.65 -40.98 11.77
CA TRP A 4 -11.23 -41.30 10.47
C TRP A 4 -10.14 -41.66 9.48
N GLU A 5 -10.10 -42.94 9.10
CA GLU A 5 -9.04 -43.51 8.27
C GLU A 5 -9.41 -43.64 6.78
N ASP A 6 -10.65 -44.04 6.48
CA ASP A 6 -11.11 -44.20 5.10
C ASP A 6 -12.52 -43.65 4.89
N TRP A 7 -12.74 -43.08 3.71
CA TRP A 7 -14.08 -42.77 3.23
C TRP A 7 -14.55 -44.00 2.46
N SER A 8 -15.36 -44.85 3.11
CA SER A 8 -15.99 -45.97 2.44
C SER A 8 -17.24 -45.49 1.68
N PRO A 9 -17.21 -45.38 0.35
CA PRO A 9 -18.44 -45.19 -0.39
C PRO A 9 -19.38 -46.41 -0.23
N PHE A 10 -20.68 -46.18 -0.36
CA PHE A 10 -21.70 -47.22 -0.47
C PHE A 10 -21.38 -48.17 -1.64
N GLU A 11 -21.89 -49.41 -1.60
CA GLU A 11 -21.62 -50.43 -2.63
C GLU A 11 -21.77 -49.84 -4.05
N VAL A 12 -20.86 -50.26 -4.93
CA VAL A 12 -20.38 -49.64 -6.19
C VAL A 12 -21.45 -49.04 -7.13
N ASP A 13 -22.73 -49.40 -7.00
CA ASP A 13 -23.84 -48.89 -7.80
C ASP A 13 -24.63 -47.73 -7.16
N GLU A 14 -24.42 -47.40 -5.86
CA GLU A 14 -25.13 -46.31 -5.14
C GLU A 14 -24.29 -45.03 -4.94
N GLU A 15 -22.98 -45.06 -5.23
CA GLU A 15 -22.07 -43.89 -5.08
C GLU A 15 -22.57 -42.65 -5.80
N VAL A 16 -23.12 -42.83 -7.01
CA VAL A 16 -23.58 -41.74 -7.88
C VAL A 16 -24.82 -41.04 -7.30
N GLN A 17 -25.61 -41.71 -6.46
CA GLN A 17 -26.83 -41.16 -5.86
C GLN A 17 -26.62 -40.53 -4.48
N ALA A 18 -25.69 -41.05 -3.67
CA ALA A 18 -25.57 -40.66 -2.26
C ALA A 18 -25.24 -39.17 -2.05
N PHE A 19 -24.49 -38.55 -2.98
CA PHE A 19 -24.07 -37.14 -2.88
C PHE A 19 -24.28 -36.35 -4.18
N ALA A 20 -25.30 -36.70 -4.97
CA ALA A 20 -25.55 -36.09 -6.28
C ALA A 20 -25.76 -34.56 -6.27
N HIS A 21 -26.18 -33.99 -5.13
CA HIS A 21 -26.45 -32.55 -4.96
C HIS A 21 -25.40 -31.83 -4.11
N LEU A 22 -24.35 -32.53 -3.66
CA LEU A 22 -23.34 -31.93 -2.79
C LEU A 22 -22.55 -30.86 -3.55
N SER A 23 -22.71 -29.60 -3.17
CA SER A 23 -22.08 -28.45 -3.84
C SER A 23 -20.80 -27.97 -3.15
N GLU A 24 -20.68 -28.19 -1.85
CA GLU A 24 -19.53 -27.79 -1.05
C GLU A 24 -19.12 -28.94 -0.12
N LEU A 25 -17.82 -29.25 -0.12
CA LEU A 25 -17.23 -30.27 0.74
C LEU A 25 -16.02 -29.66 1.46
N SER A 26 -16.06 -29.64 2.79
CA SER A 26 -14.95 -29.18 3.63
C SER A 26 -14.52 -30.31 4.57
N ILE A 27 -13.26 -30.73 4.48
CA ILE A 27 -12.66 -31.77 5.31
C ILE A 27 -11.60 -31.10 6.17
N GLN A 28 -11.84 -31.06 7.47
CA GLN A 28 -10.97 -30.35 8.41
C GLN A 28 -10.54 -31.27 9.56
N ARG A 29 -9.26 -31.22 9.92
CA ARG A 29 -8.68 -31.87 11.12
C ARG A 29 -8.96 -33.38 11.12
N CYS A 30 -8.53 -34.05 10.05
CA CYS A 30 -8.64 -35.50 9.86
C CYS A 30 -7.23 -36.11 9.65
N PRO A 31 -6.45 -36.28 10.73
CA PRO A 31 -5.02 -36.58 10.66
C PRO A 31 -4.71 -38.01 10.23
N LYS A 32 -5.64 -38.96 10.45
CA LYS A 32 -5.51 -40.37 10.07
C LYS A 32 -6.13 -40.70 8.72
N LEU A 33 -6.68 -39.71 8.02
CA LEU A 33 -7.38 -39.93 6.76
C LEU A 33 -6.38 -40.34 5.68
N LEU A 34 -6.28 -41.65 5.45
CA LEU A 34 -5.46 -42.31 4.44
C LEU A 34 -6.24 -42.54 3.13
N GLY A 35 -7.56 -42.32 3.20
CA GLY A 35 -8.55 -42.89 2.31
C GLY A 35 -9.10 -42.00 1.21
N LYS A 36 -9.85 -42.68 0.36
CA LYS A 36 -10.31 -42.33 -0.98
C LYS A 36 -11.46 -41.31 -0.97
N LEU A 37 -11.27 -40.07 -1.43
CA LEU A 37 -12.43 -39.20 -1.69
C LEU A 37 -13.40 -39.87 -2.69
N PRO A 38 -14.72 -39.61 -2.61
CA PRO A 38 -15.70 -40.19 -3.52
C PRO A 38 -15.30 -39.94 -4.98
N SER A 39 -15.40 -40.99 -5.80
CA SER A 39 -14.95 -40.95 -7.19
C SER A 39 -15.82 -40.06 -8.09
N SER A 40 -17.08 -39.81 -7.67
CA SER A 40 -18.07 -39.06 -8.43
C SER A 40 -18.85 -38.08 -7.53
N LEU A 41 -18.52 -36.79 -7.62
CA LEU A 41 -19.25 -35.69 -6.98
C LEU A 41 -19.68 -34.66 -8.04
N PRO A 42 -20.76 -34.94 -8.80
CA PRO A 42 -21.06 -34.23 -10.05
C PRO A 42 -21.46 -32.77 -9.85
N CYS A 43 -21.98 -32.39 -8.67
CA CYS A 43 -22.40 -31.02 -8.37
C CYS A 43 -21.39 -30.23 -7.52
N LEU A 44 -20.25 -30.82 -7.17
CA LEU A 44 -19.30 -30.19 -6.25
C LEU A 44 -18.64 -28.99 -6.93
N ARG A 45 -18.81 -27.81 -6.33
CA ARG A 45 -18.23 -26.54 -6.79
C ARG A 45 -17.05 -26.10 -5.94
N LYS A 46 -17.10 -26.37 -4.64
CA LYS A 46 -16.08 -25.98 -3.67
C LYS A 46 -15.56 -27.19 -2.92
N LEU A 47 -14.24 -27.40 -2.96
CA LEU A 47 -13.54 -28.40 -2.16
C LEU A 47 -12.51 -27.71 -1.27
N GLU A 48 -12.60 -27.95 0.04
CA GLU A 48 -11.67 -27.44 1.03
C GLU A 48 -11.12 -28.59 1.87
N ILE A 49 -9.80 -28.71 1.95
CA ILE A 49 -9.11 -29.72 2.75
C ILE A 49 -8.13 -28.99 3.66
N GLN A 50 -8.24 -29.20 4.97
CA GLN A 50 -7.39 -28.55 5.97
C GLN A 50 -6.96 -29.55 7.04
N ASN A 51 -5.72 -29.46 7.52
CA ASN A 51 -5.20 -30.31 8.60
C ASN A 51 -5.40 -31.82 8.34
N CYS A 52 -5.06 -32.28 7.14
CA CYS A 52 -5.18 -33.68 6.70
C CYS A 52 -3.84 -34.21 6.15
N PRO A 53 -2.79 -34.33 7.01
CA PRO A 53 -1.42 -34.63 6.58
C PRO A 53 -1.25 -35.99 5.91
N GLN A 54 -2.06 -37.00 6.25
CA GLN A 54 -1.98 -38.34 5.64
C GLN A 54 -2.77 -38.46 4.33
N LEU A 55 -3.56 -37.44 3.98
CA LEU A 55 -4.34 -37.44 2.75
C LEU A 55 -3.43 -37.08 1.58
N VAL A 56 -3.03 -38.10 0.83
CA VAL A 56 -2.30 -37.92 -0.43
C VAL A 56 -3.31 -37.58 -1.51
N VAL A 57 -3.32 -36.32 -1.94
CA VAL A 57 -4.11 -35.90 -3.10
C VAL A 57 -3.29 -36.23 -4.35
N GLU A 58 -3.49 -37.42 -4.93
CA GLU A 58 -2.94 -37.73 -6.25
C GLU A 58 -3.72 -36.95 -7.32
N TRP A 59 -3.08 -35.92 -7.88
CA TRP A 59 -3.64 -35.12 -8.97
C TRP A 59 -3.50 -35.80 -10.35
N LEU A 60 -2.74 -36.90 -10.43
CA LEU A 60 -2.47 -37.67 -11.65
C LEU A 60 -2.68 -39.17 -11.43
N PRO A 61 -3.18 -39.92 -12.43
CA PRO A 61 -3.06 -41.37 -12.44
C PRO A 61 -1.62 -41.76 -12.79
N SER A 62 -0.77 -42.13 -11.83
CA SER A 62 0.63 -42.47 -12.10
C SER A 62 0.79 -43.80 -12.88
N PRO A 63 1.74 -43.94 -13.85
CA PRO A 63 1.86 -45.16 -14.68
C PRO A 63 2.58 -46.34 -14.02
N THR A 64 3.36 -46.11 -12.97
CA THR A 64 4.37 -47.09 -12.49
C THR A 64 3.96 -47.94 -11.29
N MET A 65 2.71 -47.89 -10.82
CA MET A 65 2.27 -48.62 -9.62
C MET A 65 0.94 -49.36 -9.82
N LEU A 66 0.90 -50.27 -10.80
CA LEU A 66 -0.27 -51.10 -11.18
C LEU A 66 -0.76 -52.12 -10.12
N HIS A 67 -0.26 -52.10 -8.88
CA HIS A 67 -0.61 -53.10 -7.85
C HIS A 67 -1.23 -52.56 -6.55
N GLN A 68 -1.51 -51.26 -6.44
CA GLN A 68 -2.36 -50.74 -5.36
C GLN A 68 -3.64 -50.12 -5.92
N LYS A 69 -4.80 -50.65 -5.51
CA LYS A 69 -6.14 -50.14 -5.86
C LYS A 69 -6.37 -48.72 -5.29
N ARG A 70 -5.90 -47.63 -5.90
CA ARG A 70 -6.19 -46.25 -5.42
C ARG A 70 -6.48 -45.22 -6.54
N ASN A 71 -7.07 -44.08 -6.16
CA ASN A 71 -8.13 -43.33 -6.83
C ASN A 71 -7.71 -42.27 -7.86
N THR A 72 -8.51 -42.16 -8.92
CA THR A 72 -8.64 -40.96 -9.75
C THR A 72 -9.80 -40.09 -9.27
N LEU A 73 -9.55 -38.80 -9.02
CA LEU A 73 -10.59 -37.83 -8.64
C LEU A 73 -11.17 -37.18 -9.90
N HIS A 74 -12.48 -37.30 -10.08
CA HIS A 74 -13.21 -36.74 -11.22
C HIS A 74 -13.91 -35.42 -10.81
N PHE A 75 -13.20 -34.29 -10.87
CA PHE A 75 -13.72 -32.97 -10.43
C PHE A 75 -14.16 -32.07 -11.59
N SER A 76 -14.89 -32.60 -12.57
CA SER A 76 -15.30 -31.82 -13.76
C SER A 76 -16.18 -30.60 -13.47
N SER A 77 -16.66 -30.43 -12.24
CA SER A 77 -17.56 -29.34 -11.82
C SER A 77 -16.96 -28.41 -10.75
N VAL A 78 -15.79 -28.73 -10.19
CA VAL A 78 -15.17 -27.94 -9.12
C VAL A 78 -14.60 -26.65 -9.71
N THR A 79 -15.01 -25.52 -9.15
CA THR A 79 -14.54 -24.19 -9.56
C THR A 79 -13.56 -23.62 -8.55
N SER A 80 -13.69 -23.96 -7.27
CA SER A 80 -12.83 -23.47 -6.19
C SER A 80 -12.21 -24.62 -5.39
N LEU A 81 -10.88 -24.61 -5.26
CA LEU A 81 -10.10 -25.62 -4.57
C LEU A 81 -9.16 -25.00 -3.55
N SER A 82 -9.26 -25.42 -2.29
CA SER A 82 -8.42 -24.95 -1.20
C SER A 82 -7.75 -26.13 -0.50
N LEU A 83 -6.43 -26.11 -0.44
CA LEU A 83 -5.62 -27.15 0.17
C LEU A 83 -4.74 -26.54 1.26
N SER A 84 -4.84 -27.09 2.47
CA SER A 84 -4.08 -26.67 3.63
C SER A 84 -3.58 -27.88 4.42
N ASP A 85 -2.30 -27.90 4.79
CA ASP A 85 -1.68 -28.96 5.60
C ASP A 85 -1.81 -30.38 4.99
N VAL A 86 -1.61 -30.50 3.68
CA VAL A 86 -1.66 -31.78 2.96
C VAL A 86 -0.26 -32.23 2.55
N SER A 87 -0.02 -33.54 2.55
CA SER A 87 1.21 -34.10 1.97
C SER A 87 1.06 -34.17 0.45
N ILE A 88 1.83 -33.36 -0.29
CA ILE A 88 2.02 -33.56 -1.73
C ILE A 88 3.10 -34.63 -1.90
N LEU A 89 2.81 -35.65 -2.71
CA LEU A 89 3.78 -36.68 -3.10
C LEU A 89 5.02 -35.99 -3.67
N ASP A 90 6.19 -36.43 -3.21
CA ASP A 90 7.51 -35.96 -3.63
C ASP A 90 7.49 -35.64 -5.12
N SER A 91 7.94 -34.42 -5.46
CA SER A 91 8.21 -33.93 -6.81
C SER A 91 8.75 -35.08 -7.66
N ILE A 92 7.89 -35.67 -8.50
CA ILE A 92 8.23 -36.86 -9.27
C ILE A 92 9.48 -36.51 -10.08
N PRO A 93 10.59 -37.26 -9.95
CA PRO A 93 11.79 -36.99 -10.71
C PRO A 93 11.47 -37.16 -12.19
N ASN A 94 11.56 -36.04 -12.91
CA ASN A 94 11.51 -35.87 -14.36
C ASN A 94 11.89 -37.14 -15.15
N GLN A 95 10.89 -37.88 -15.64
CA GLN A 95 11.06 -38.79 -16.77
C GLN A 95 10.35 -38.19 -17.99
N GLU A 96 11.15 -37.76 -18.97
CA GLU A 96 10.76 -37.02 -20.19
C GLU A 96 9.65 -37.66 -21.06
N VAL A 97 9.21 -38.89 -20.76
CA VAL A 97 8.31 -39.68 -21.61
C VAL A 97 6.90 -39.85 -20.99
N GLY A 98 6.72 -39.59 -19.69
CA GLY A 98 5.44 -39.77 -18.99
C GLY A 98 4.56 -38.51 -18.93
N ASP A 99 5.15 -37.32 -18.99
CA ASP A 99 4.48 -36.06 -18.67
C ASP A 99 3.38 -35.65 -19.66
N GLU A 100 3.54 -35.88 -20.98
CA GLU A 100 2.51 -35.52 -21.96
C GLU A 100 1.24 -36.36 -21.81
N VAL A 101 1.39 -37.68 -21.63
CA VAL A 101 0.26 -38.62 -21.51
C VAL A 101 -0.49 -38.40 -20.19
N LEU A 102 0.25 -38.14 -19.11
CA LEU A 102 -0.27 -37.85 -17.78
C LEU A 102 -0.97 -36.48 -17.73
N ALA A 103 -0.34 -35.44 -18.28
CA ALA A 103 -0.96 -34.13 -18.42
C ALA A 103 -2.29 -34.24 -19.16
N THR A 104 -2.33 -34.93 -20.30
CA THR A 104 -3.55 -35.09 -21.11
C THR A 104 -4.70 -35.79 -20.36
N ALA A 105 -4.37 -36.70 -19.43
CA ALA A 105 -5.35 -37.38 -18.57
C ALA A 105 -5.84 -36.49 -17.41
N ALA A 106 -4.96 -35.75 -16.72
CA ALA A 106 -5.36 -34.80 -15.67
C ALA A 106 -6.14 -33.59 -16.22
N CYS A 107 -5.82 -33.12 -17.42
CA CYS A 107 -6.44 -31.96 -18.08
C CYS A 107 -7.97 -32.04 -18.18
N LYS A 108 -8.54 -33.23 -18.29
CA LYS A 108 -9.99 -33.39 -18.47
C LYS A 108 -10.79 -33.14 -17.19
N HIS A 109 -10.17 -33.24 -16.02
CA HIS A 109 -10.89 -33.27 -14.74
C HIS A 109 -10.71 -32.01 -13.90
N LEU A 110 -9.78 -31.12 -14.25
CA LEU A 110 -9.44 -29.93 -13.47
C LEU A 110 -9.59 -28.62 -14.27
N SER A 111 -10.05 -28.71 -15.52
CA SER A 111 -10.27 -27.55 -16.40
C SER A 111 -11.38 -26.60 -15.93
N SER A 112 -12.27 -27.03 -15.04
CA SER A 112 -13.32 -26.20 -14.44
C SER A 112 -12.84 -25.29 -13.30
N VAL A 113 -11.65 -25.56 -12.73
CA VAL A 113 -11.15 -24.82 -11.56
C VAL A 113 -10.70 -23.42 -12.00
N THR A 114 -11.31 -22.41 -11.42
CA THR A 114 -11.01 -20.99 -11.63
C THR A 114 -10.23 -20.39 -10.47
N ASP A 115 -10.36 -20.95 -9.26
CA ASP A 115 -9.79 -20.42 -8.04
C ASP A 115 -9.05 -21.51 -7.27
N MET A 116 -7.76 -21.33 -7.02
CA MET A 116 -6.94 -22.26 -6.24
C MET A 116 -6.22 -21.58 -5.09
N ARG A 117 -6.26 -22.22 -3.91
CA ARG A 117 -5.49 -21.82 -2.72
C ARG A 117 -4.64 -22.99 -2.23
N ILE A 118 -3.37 -22.71 -2.04
CA ILE A 118 -2.36 -23.64 -1.53
C ILE A 118 -1.82 -23.02 -0.25
N GLU A 119 -1.99 -23.69 0.88
CA GLU A 119 -1.60 -23.17 2.19
C GLU A 119 -0.83 -24.22 3.00
N ASN A 120 0.21 -23.80 3.71
CA ASN A 120 0.94 -24.64 4.67
C ASN A 120 1.41 -26.00 4.11
N ILE A 121 1.90 -26.03 2.87
CA ILE A 121 2.46 -27.23 2.27
C ILE A 121 3.98 -27.24 2.49
N GLN A 122 4.37 -27.95 3.55
CA GLN A 122 5.73 -27.93 4.09
C GLN A 122 6.79 -28.44 3.10
N LYS A 123 6.49 -29.46 2.28
CA LYS A 123 7.42 -30.06 1.31
C LYS A 123 7.30 -29.51 -0.13
N LEU A 124 6.52 -28.46 -0.34
CA LEU A 124 6.32 -27.93 -1.70
C LEU A 124 7.55 -27.12 -2.11
N THR A 125 8.42 -27.69 -2.93
CA THR A 125 9.61 -27.00 -3.46
C THR A 125 9.32 -26.16 -4.70
N CYS A 126 8.43 -26.64 -5.58
CA CYS A 126 8.02 -25.99 -6.82
C CYS A 126 6.67 -26.54 -7.32
N LEU A 127 5.97 -25.81 -8.19
CA LEU A 127 4.77 -26.34 -8.84
C LEU A 127 5.15 -27.36 -9.94
N PRO A 128 4.50 -28.54 -10.00
CA PRO A 128 4.77 -29.53 -11.05
C PRO A 128 4.44 -29.03 -12.46
N ARG A 129 5.14 -29.51 -13.49
CA ARG A 129 4.91 -29.12 -14.90
C ARG A 129 3.48 -29.35 -15.38
N TRP A 130 2.84 -30.44 -14.96
CA TRP A 130 1.46 -30.75 -15.34
C TRP A 130 0.45 -29.74 -14.78
N PHE A 131 0.79 -28.95 -13.75
CA PHE A 131 -0.10 -27.94 -13.16
C PHE A 131 -0.67 -27.01 -14.24
N PHE A 132 0.17 -26.58 -15.18
CA PHE A 132 -0.20 -25.61 -16.22
C PHE A 132 -1.05 -26.23 -17.34
N HIS A 133 -0.91 -27.53 -17.57
CA HIS A 133 -1.76 -28.26 -18.48
C HIS A 133 -3.11 -28.60 -17.83
N GLY A 134 -3.11 -28.96 -16.54
CA GLY A 134 -4.30 -29.39 -15.80
C GLY A 134 -5.33 -28.28 -15.56
N PHE A 135 -4.87 -27.07 -15.20
CA PHE A 135 -5.75 -25.95 -14.84
C PHE A 135 -5.92 -24.95 -15.97
N THR A 136 -6.44 -25.41 -17.11
CA THR A 136 -6.69 -24.54 -18.27
C THR A 136 -7.72 -23.44 -18.03
N GLY A 137 -8.44 -23.45 -16.90
CA GLY A 137 -9.46 -22.47 -16.50
C GLY A 137 -9.05 -21.51 -15.38
N LEU A 138 -7.84 -21.65 -14.81
CA LEU A 138 -7.43 -20.95 -13.59
C LEU A 138 -7.34 -19.44 -13.79
N GLN A 139 -7.98 -18.68 -12.91
CA GLN A 139 -7.98 -17.21 -12.90
C GLN A 139 -7.31 -16.67 -11.62
N GLU A 140 -7.50 -17.33 -10.48
CA GLU A 140 -6.88 -16.93 -9.21
C GLU A 140 -6.02 -18.06 -8.64
N LEU A 141 -4.77 -17.75 -8.31
CA LEU A 141 -3.85 -18.63 -7.59
C LEU A 141 -3.31 -17.89 -6.36
N ARG A 142 -3.50 -18.49 -5.18
CA ARG A 142 -2.93 -17.99 -3.93
C ARG A 142 -2.10 -19.08 -3.26
N ILE A 143 -0.86 -18.75 -2.91
CA ILE A 143 0.06 -19.65 -2.22
C ILE A 143 0.49 -18.98 -0.93
N SER A 144 0.25 -19.61 0.21
CA SER A 144 0.63 -19.08 1.52
C SER A 144 1.36 -20.11 2.38
N ASN A 145 2.28 -19.65 3.22
CA ASN A 145 2.91 -20.44 4.27
C ASN A 145 3.63 -21.71 3.75
N CYS A 146 4.20 -21.69 2.53
CA CYS A 146 4.94 -22.82 1.96
C CYS A 146 6.43 -22.65 2.23
N GLU A 147 6.94 -23.31 3.27
CA GLU A 147 8.28 -23.06 3.82
C GLU A 147 9.42 -23.51 2.90
N GLU A 148 9.27 -24.61 2.15
CA GLU A 148 10.32 -25.14 1.26
C GLU A 148 10.24 -24.61 -0.18
N LEU A 149 9.29 -23.71 -0.51
CA LEU A 149 9.08 -23.23 -1.87
C LEU A 149 10.27 -22.38 -2.32
N THR A 150 11.03 -22.85 -3.32
CA THR A 150 12.23 -22.15 -3.83
C THR A 150 11.97 -21.43 -5.15
N THR A 151 11.25 -22.07 -6.07
CA THR A 151 10.83 -21.50 -7.36
C THR A 151 9.36 -21.82 -7.63
N LEU A 152 8.65 -20.89 -8.26
CA LEU A 152 7.25 -21.16 -8.63
C LEU A 152 7.16 -22.00 -9.92
N TRP A 153 8.02 -21.71 -10.89
CA TRP A 153 8.02 -22.28 -12.23
C TRP A 153 9.38 -22.86 -12.62
N GLN A 154 9.40 -24.14 -13.05
CA GLN A 154 10.58 -24.81 -13.61
C GLN A 154 10.54 -24.82 -15.14
N ASN A 155 11.55 -24.22 -15.78
CA ASN A 155 11.93 -24.44 -17.19
C ASN A 155 10.82 -24.21 -18.27
N GLU A 156 10.72 -23.01 -18.83
CA GLU A 156 9.75 -22.69 -19.91
C GLU A 156 10.18 -23.13 -21.33
N VAL A 157 11.43 -23.55 -21.54
CA VAL A 157 12.09 -23.60 -22.88
C VAL A 157 11.53 -24.69 -23.85
N ARG A 158 10.49 -25.45 -23.49
CA ARG A 158 9.95 -26.50 -24.38
C ARG A 158 8.44 -26.48 -24.63
N LEU A 159 7.68 -25.53 -24.07
CA LEU A 159 6.21 -25.50 -24.23
C LEU A 159 5.75 -24.79 -25.52
N GLN A 160 6.51 -24.93 -26.60
CA GLN A 160 6.10 -24.42 -27.89
C GLN A 160 4.94 -25.27 -28.42
N HIS A 161 3.85 -24.60 -28.77
CA HIS A 161 2.74 -25.09 -29.60
C HIS A 161 1.65 -25.93 -28.90
N LYS A 162 0.87 -25.36 -27.98
CA LYS A 162 -0.61 -25.27 -28.13
C LYS A 162 -1.32 -24.69 -26.91
N ARG A 163 -2.12 -23.65 -27.22
CA ARG A 163 -3.20 -23.01 -26.45
C ARG A 163 -2.79 -22.40 -25.11
N PRO A 164 -2.84 -21.05 -24.97
CA PRO A 164 -2.77 -20.46 -23.64
C PRO A 164 -4.00 -20.96 -22.85
N ALA A 165 -3.72 -21.73 -21.80
CA ALA A 165 -4.62 -21.92 -20.67
C ALA A 165 -5.11 -20.54 -20.19
N ALA A 166 -6.33 -20.48 -19.62
CA ALA A 166 -6.94 -19.29 -19.06
C ALA A 166 -5.88 -18.38 -18.45
N ALA A 167 -5.81 -17.16 -18.97
CA ALA A 167 -4.77 -16.24 -18.56
C ALA A 167 -5.02 -15.89 -17.09
N LEU A 168 -4.15 -16.41 -16.22
CA LEU A 168 -4.20 -16.20 -14.78
C LEU A 168 -4.36 -14.70 -14.54
N GLN A 169 -5.37 -14.27 -13.78
CA GLN A 169 -5.69 -12.86 -13.56
C GLN A 169 -5.15 -12.37 -12.21
N HIS A 170 -5.07 -13.25 -11.20
CA HIS A 170 -4.63 -12.93 -9.85
C HIS A 170 -3.61 -13.96 -9.38
N LEU A 171 -2.40 -13.51 -9.06
CA LEU A 171 -1.37 -14.31 -8.41
C LEU A 171 -0.99 -13.65 -7.09
N GLU A 172 -1.06 -14.42 -6.00
CA GLU A 172 -0.68 -13.97 -4.67
C GLU A 172 0.19 -15.01 -3.97
N ILE A 173 1.35 -14.59 -3.48
CA ILE A 173 2.30 -15.44 -2.76
C ILE A 173 2.62 -14.77 -1.43
N GLU A 174 2.39 -15.46 -0.32
CA GLU A 174 2.54 -14.94 1.03
C GLU A 174 3.34 -15.91 1.91
N ASN A 175 4.23 -15.41 2.77
CA ASN A 175 4.93 -16.21 3.78
C ASN A 175 5.66 -17.44 3.19
N CYS A 176 6.39 -17.24 2.09
CA CYS A 176 7.21 -18.27 1.44
C CYS A 176 8.70 -17.89 1.56
N PRO A 177 9.34 -18.13 2.72
CA PRO A 177 10.64 -17.55 3.06
C PRO A 177 11.81 -18.06 2.22
N GLN A 178 11.71 -19.27 1.65
CA GLN A 178 12.76 -19.86 0.82
C GLN A 178 12.66 -19.50 -0.67
N LEU A 179 11.65 -18.71 -1.08
CA LEU A 179 11.41 -18.37 -2.48
C LEU A 179 12.52 -17.45 -2.99
N ILE A 180 13.28 -17.89 -3.99
CA ILE A 180 14.42 -17.16 -4.56
C ILE A 180 14.01 -16.37 -5.80
N SER A 181 13.21 -17.00 -6.66
CA SER A 181 12.71 -16.43 -7.91
C SER A 181 11.36 -17.04 -8.26
N LEU A 182 10.57 -16.34 -9.08
CA LEU A 182 9.37 -16.95 -9.63
C LEU A 182 9.71 -17.99 -10.71
N PHE A 183 10.77 -17.76 -11.48
CA PHE A 183 11.21 -18.61 -12.59
C PHE A 183 12.67 -19.03 -12.43
N GLU A 184 12.99 -20.23 -12.87
CA GLU A 184 14.38 -20.69 -13.05
C GLU A 184 14.98 -20.02 -14.30
N GLU A 185 15.99 -19.15 -14.12
CA GLU A 185 16.78 -18.54 -15.21
C GLU A 185 17.96 -19.49 -15.56
N GLU A 186 18.15 -19.87 -16.83
CA GLU A 186 19.35 -20.63 -17.24
C GLU A 186 20.59 -19.72 -17.26
N GLU A 187 21.75 -20.25 -16.83
CA GLU A 187 23.05 -19.60 -17.05
C GLU A 187 23.37 -19.62 -18.57
N GLU A 188 23.28 -18.45 -19.22
CA GLU A 188 23.60 -18.27 -20.65
C GLU A 188 25.10 -18.54 -20.95
N ASP A 189 25.50 -19.79 -21.15
CA ASP A 189 26.87 -20.14 -21.56
C ASP A 189 27.03 -20.34 -23.08
N SER A 190 26.03 -19.98 -23.90
CA SER A 190 26.04 -20.24 -25.35
C SER A 190 25.60 -19.04 -26.21
N PRO A 191 26.53 -18.31 -26.87
CA PRO A 191 26.22 -17.13 -27.69
C PRO A 191 25.51 -17.41 -29.03
N GLN A 192 25.05 -18.65 -29.28
CA GLN A 192 24.39 -19.03 -30.54
C GLN A 192 22.86 -18.93 -30.50
N LEU A 193 22.22 -18.89 -29.31
CA LEU A 193 20.76 -18.77 -29.15
C LEU A 193 20.24 -17.32 -29.21
N GLN A 194 21.13 -16.33 -29.06
CA GLN A 194 20.78 -14.90 -29.01
C GLN A 194 20.15 -14.33 -30.30
N ARG A 195 20.24 -15.02 -31.44
CA ARG A 195 19.67 -14.55 -32.73
C ARG A 195 18.33 -15.14 -33.11
N GLN A 196 17.87 -16.21 -32.45
CA GLN A 196 16.55 -16.82 -32.74
C GLN A 196 15.47 -16.49 -31.70
N GLN A 197 15.85 -16.02 -30.51
CA GLN A 197 14.90 -15.57 -29.46
C GLN A 197 14.48 -14.10 -29.59
N GLN A 198 14.91 -13.38 -30.64
CA GLN A 198 14.71 -11.93 -30.76
C GLN A 198 13.26 -11.48 -31.04
N GLU A 199 12.30 -12.38 -31.27
CA GLU A 199 10.91 -11.99 -31.62
C GLU A 199 9.78 -12.83 -31.02
N GLN A 200 10.03 -13.89 -30.24
CA GLN A 200 8.96 -14.71 -29.66
C GLN A 200 9.27 -15.11 -28.21
N GLU A 201 8.20 -15.20 -27.42
CA GLU A 201 8.09 -15.77 -26.06
C GLU A 201 8.27 -14.78 -24.91
N GLY A 202 7.21 -14.02 -24.62
CA GLY A 202 6.91 -13.65 -23.24
C GLY A 202 6.04 -14.74 -22.61
N LEU A 203 6.14 -14.92 -21.29
CA LEU A 203 5.40 -15.89 -20.45
C LEU A 203 3.91 -15.99 -20.86
N PRO A 204 3.49 -16.94 -21.72
CA PRO A 204 2.17 -16.92 -22.36
C PRO A 204 1.03 -17.08 -21.34
N TYR A 205 1.31 -17.66 -20.19
CA TYR A 205 0.37 -17.92 -19.09
C TYR A 205 0.07 -16.68 -18.22
N LEU A 206 0.98 -15.71 -18.16
CA LEU A 206 0.82 -14.50 -17.36
C LEU A 206 0.34 -13.29 -18.18
N MET A 207 0.14 -13.45 -19.49
CA MET A 207 -0.27 -12.34 -20.37
C MET A 207 -1.58 -11.66 -19.97
N GLY A 208 -2.45 -12.35 -19.22
CA GLY A 208 -3.71 -11.81 -18.68
C GLY A 208 -3.67 -11.46 -17.19
N LEU A 209 -2.51 -11.51 -16.55
CA LEU A 209 -2.35 -11.19 -15.13
C LEU A 209 -2.72 -9.73 -14.89
N LYS A 210 -3.66 -9.49 -13.98
CA LYS A 210 -4.13 -8.17 -13.54
C LYS A 210 -3.59 -7.79 -12.18
N TYR A 211 -3.40 -8.76 -11.29
CA TYR A 211 -2.87 -8.57 -9.94
C TYR A 211 -1.68 -9.51 -9.69
N LEU A 212 -0.58 -8.92 -9.20
CA LEU A 212 0.56 -9.65 -8.66
C LEU A 212 0.81 -9.18 -7.22
N GLY A 213 0.63 -10.07 -6.25
CA GLY A 213 0.91 -9.84 -4.84
C GLY A 213 2.02 -10.76 -4.34
N ILE A 214 3.06 -10.21 -3.74
CA ILE A 214 4.12 -10.97 -3.10
C ILE A 214 4.37 -10.36 -1.73
N ASP A 215 4.27 -11.16 -0.67
CA ASP A 215 4.46 -10.72 0.70
C ASP A 215 5.28 -11.75 1.49
N ASN A 216 6.16 -11.25 2.35
CA ASN A 216 6.97 -12.03 3.27
C ASN A 216 7.75 -13.19 2.59
N CYS A 217 8.46 -12.87 1.51
CA CYS A 217 9.36 -13.78 0.79
C CYS A 217 10.82 -13.34 0.99
N GLU A 218 11.45 -13.84 2.06
CA GLU A 218 12.73 -13.30 2.57
C GLU A 218 13.91 -13.47 1.62
N LYS A 219 13.99 -14.59 0.90
CA LYS A 219 15.07 -14.91 -0.04
C LYS A 219 14.82 -14.43 -1.47
N LEU A 220 13.71 -13.75 -1.76
CA LEU A 220 13.37 -13.37 -3.12
C LEU A 220 14.38 -12.32 -3.63
N GLU A 221 15.21 -12.71 -4.59
CA GLU A 221 16.30 -11.85 -5.08
C GLU A 221 15.89 -11.03 -6.31
N LYS A 222 15.04 -11.62 -7.16
CA LYS A 222 14.64 -11.06 -8.45
C LYS A 222 13.18 -11.40 -8.78
N LEU A 223 12.52 -10.46 -9.44
CA LEU A 223 11.29 -10.72 -10.19
C LEU A 223 11.63 -11.04 -11.65
N PRO A 224 10.75 -11.74 -12.39
CA PRO A 224 10.95 -12.05 -13.81
C PRO A 224 11.35 -10.80 -14.61
N GLY A 225 12.41 -10.90 -15.40
CA GLY A 225 12.94 -9.77 -16.18
C GLY A 225 11.94 -9.19 -17.20
N GLU A 226 10.94 -9.99 -17.57
CA GLU A 226 9.93 -9.70 -18.59
C GLU A 226 8.60 -9.18 -18.02
N LEU A 227 8.58 -8.52 -16.85
CA LEU A 227 7.35 -7.86 -16.36
C LEU A 227 6.73 -6.88 -17.37
N HIS A 228 7.54 -6.34 -18.29
CA HIS A 228 7.06 -5.53 -19.41
C HIS A 228 6.20 -6.30 -20.43
N ALA A 229 6.26 -7.64 -20.45
CA ALA A 229 5.42 -8.48 -21.30
C ALA A 229 3.99 -8.63 -20.72
N LEU A 230 3.79 -8.33 -19.43
CA LEU A 230 2.50 -8.42 -18.75
C LEU A 230 1.57 -7.24 -19.11
N LYS A 231 1.02 -7.28 -20.32
CA LYS A 231 0.19 -6.20 -20.90
C LYS A 231 -1.07 -5.88 -20.09
N CYS A 232 -1.58 -6.83 -19.30
CA CYS A 232 -2.82 -6.69 -18.54
C CYS A 232 -2.61 -6.33 -17.06
N LEU A 233 -1.36 -6.22 -16.58
CA LEU A 233 -1.07 -6.04 -15.16
C LEU A 233 -1.55 -4.65 -14.71
N GLN A 234 -2.53 -4.61 -13.80
CA GLN A 234 -3.15 -3.40 -13.28
C GLN A 234 -2.66 -3.04 -11.88
N LYS A 235 -2.40 -4.03 -11.03
CA LYS A 235 -1.93 -3.81 -9.65
C LYS A 235 -0.77 -4.73 -9.31
N MET A 236 0.27 -4.15 -8.72
CA MET A 236 1.41 -4.88 -8.20
C MET A 236 1.66 -4.49 -6.74
N LYS A 237 1.73 -5.48 -5.86
CA LYS A 237 1.97 -5.33 -4.43
C LYS A 237 3.17 -6.20 -4.03
N VAL A 238 4.25 -5.61 -3.53
CA VAL A 238 5.44 -6.36 -3.06
C VAL A 238 5.83 -5.87 -1.67
N GLN A 239 5.73 -6.73 -0.65
CA GLN A 239 5.95 -6.38 0.75
C GLN A 239 6.86 -7.38 1.44
N ASN A 240 7.64 -6.91 2.43
CA ASN A 240 8.46 -7.77 3.29
C ASN A 240 9.38 -8.73 2.50
N CYS A 241 9.99 -8.24 1.41
CA CYS A 241 10.95 -8.96 0.58
C CYS A 241 12.34 -8.31 0.70
N PRO A 242 13.06 -8.49 1.81
CA PRO A 242 14.30 -7.78 2.11
C PRO A 242 15.45 -8.06 1.14
N SER A 243 15.47 -9.22 0.48
CA SER A 243 16.52 -9.61 -0.46
C SER A 243 16.34 -9.04 -1.87
N LEU A 244 15.16 -8.49 -2.19
CA LEU A 244 14.84 -8.03 -3.53
C LEU A 244 15.63 -6.76 -3.87
N THR A 245 16.34 -6.78 -5.00
CA THR A 245 17.26 -5.70 -5.40
C THR A 245 16.62 -4.70 -6.38
N TYR A 246 15.75 -5.17 -7.27
CA TYR A 246 15.01 -4.37 -8.24
C TYR A 246 13.65 -5.02 -8.57
N LEU A 247 12.71 -4.25 -9.12
CA LEU A 247 11.42 -4.80 -9.59
C LEU A 247 11.50 -5.35 -11.01
N SER A 248 12.37 -4.80 -11.87
CA SER A 248 12.49 -5.22 -13.27
C SER A 248 13.92 -5.05 -13.77
N SER A 249 14.45 -6.08 -14.45
CA SER A 249 15.79 -6.03 -15.06
C SER A 249 15.77 -5.41 -16.46
N ARG A 250 14.71 -5.59 -17.26
CA ARG A 250 14.60 -5.06 -18.63
C ARG A 250 13.24 -4.40 -18.89
N GLY A 251 13.25 -3.24 -19.57
CA GLY A 251 12.06 -2.66 -20.22
C GLY A 251 11.04 -1.95 -19.31
N GLY A 252 11.15 -2.02 -17.98
CA GLY A 252 10.24 -1.38 -17.02
C GLY A 252 8.85 -2.04 -16.91
N LEU A 253 7.92 -1.38 -16.22
CA LEU A 253 6.56 -1.92 -15.98
C LEU A 253 5.56 -1.39 -17.05
N ARG A 254 5.75 -1.74 -18.32
CA ARG A 254 4.89 -1.26 -19.44
C ARG A 254 3.78 -2.29 -19.69
N SER A 255 2.49 -2.08 -19.37
CA SER A 255 1.65 -1.13 -20.13
C SER A 255 0.17 -1.05 -19.68
N ALA A 256 -0.23 -1.57 -18.51
CA ALA A 256 -1.55 -1.31 -17.92
C ALA A 256 -1.52 -1.01 -16.41
N LEU A 257 -0.34 -0.91 -15.80
CA LEU A 257 -0.21 -0.81 -14.35
C LEU A 257 -0.81 0.50 -13.84
N GLU A 258 -1.84 0.40 -13.01
CA GLU A 258 -2.57 1.50 -12.39
C GLU A 258 -2.11 1.74 -10.95
N GLN A 259 -1.70 0.68 -10.23
CA GLN A 259 -1.32 0.76 -8.82
C GLN A 259 -0.02 0.00 -8.53
N LEU A 260 0.92 0.68 -7.86
CA LEU A 260 2.16 0.10 -7.37
C LEU A 260 2.28 0.32 -5.86
N ASP A 261 2.24 -0.76 -5.09
CA ASP A 261 2.39 -0.75 -3.64
C ASP A 261 3.65 -1.56 -3.24
N ILE A 262 4.70 -0.90 -2.76
CA ILE A 262 5.91 -1.57 -2.26
C ILE A 262 6.16 -1.25 -0.79
N ALA A 263 6.56 -2.25 0.00
CA ALA A 263 6.92 -2.04 1.40
C ALA A 263 8.05 -2.93 1.91
N HIS A 264 8.85 -2.43 2.85
CA HIS A 264 9.88 -3.20 3.56
C HIS A 264 10.91 -3.89 2.63
N LEU A 265 11.35 -3.20 1.57
CA LEU A 265 12.37 -3.69 0.63
C LEU A 265 13.75 -3.12 0.99
N SER A 266 14.51 -3.86 1.82
CA SER A 266 15.74 -3.34 2.43
C SER A 266 16.95 -3.29 1.51
N LYS A 267 17.12 -4.20 0.55
CA LYS A 267 18.27 -4.18 -0.38
C LYS A 267 18.03 -3.32 -1.64
N MET A 268 16.80 -2.89 -1.88
CA MET A 268 16.44 -2.16 -3.10
C MET A 268 16.97 -0.73 -3.08
N GLU A 269 17.85 -0.41 -4.03
CA GLU A 269 18.38 0.95 -4.22
C GLU A 269 17.61 1.74 -5.30
N SER A 270 17.08 1.03 -6.30
CA SER A 270 16.36 1.55 -7.46
C SER A 270 15.20 0.61 -7.84
N LEU A 271 14.20 1.13 -8.57
CA LEU A 271 13.11 0.28 -9.08
C LEU A 271 13.54 -0.63 -10.25
N GLN A 272 14.67 -0.34 -10.90
CA GLN A 272 15.20 -1.06 -12.08
C GLN A 272 16.68 -1.40 -11.94
N ALA A 273 17.11 -2.50 -12.56
CA ALA A 273 18.50 -2.95 -12.53
C ALA A 273 19.45 -2.15 -13.44
N GLU A 274 19.01 -1.76 -14.65
CA GLU A 274 19.87 -1.08 -15.63
C GLU A 274 19.67 0.45 -15.61
N GLU A 275 20.74 1.18 -15.27
CA GLU A 275 20.79 2.64 -15.38
C GLU A 275 20.72 3.09 -16.86
N GLY A 276 19.88 4.08 -17.16
CA GLY A 276 19.78 4.69 -18.51
C GLY A 276 18.65 4.17 -19.40
N MET A 277 17.92 3.12 -19.01
CA MET A 277 16.66 2.75 -19.67
C MET A 277 15.48 3.61 -19.18
N LYS A 278 14.58 3.96 -20.09
CA LYS A 278 13.41 4.79 -19.79
C LYS A 278 12.40 4.00 -18.93
N PHE A 279 12.29 4.34 -17.64
CA PHE A 279 11.17 3.91 -16.79
C PHE A 279 9.89 4.63 -17.25
N SER A 280 8.93 3.91 -17.83
CA SER A 280 7.69 4.52 -18.32
C SER A 280 6.48 3.68 -17.88
N CYS A 281 5.60 4.28 -17.08
CA CYS A 281 4.35 3.68 -16.61
C CYS A 281 3.19 4.65 -16.87
N PRO A 282 2.76 4.83 -18.14
CA PRO A 282 1.84 5.90 -18.50
C PRO A 282 0.45 5.76 -17.87
N SER A 283 0.02 4.53 -17.54
CA SER A 283 -1.27 4.22 -16.94
C SER A 283 -1.30 4.34 -15.41
N LEU A 284 -0.14 4.58 -14.77
CA LEU A 284 -0.02 4.52 -13.32
C LEU A 284 -0.77 5.68 -12.66
N GLN A 285 -1.67 5.33 -11.75
CA GLN A 285 -2.53 6.26 -11.02
C GLN A 285 -2.08 6.44 -9.57
N SER A 286 -1.55 5.38 -8.95
CA SER A 286 -1.14 5.40 -7.55
C SER A 286 0.21 4.72 -7.32
N ILE A 287 1.09 5.40 -6.59
CA ILE A 287 2.35 4.84 -6.05
C ILE A 287 2.29 4.92 -4.53
N ARG A 288 2.49 3.80 -3.84
CA ARG A 288 2.69 3.75 -2.38
C ARG A 288 4.00 3.03 -2.08
N ILE A 289 4.88 3.69 -1.34
CA ILE A 289 6.18 3.16 -0.91
C ILE A 289 6.24 3.30 0.61
N ASN A 290 6.54 2.21 1.32
CA ASN A 290 6.62 2.22 2.78
C ASN A 290 7.86 1.50 3.29
N THR A 291 8.68 2.16 4.12
CA THR A 291 9.81 1.54 4.83
C THR A 291 10.86 0.90 3.88
N CYS A 292 11.08 1.49 2.70
CA CYS A 292 12.14 1.07 1.76
C CYS A 292 13.42 1.89 2.03
N LYS A 293 14.24 1.43 2.97
CA LYS A 293 15.31 2.25 3.57
C LYS A 293 16.45 2.61 2.63
N ASN A 294 16.80 1.76 1.67
CA ASN A 294 17.93 1.99 0.75
C ASN A 294 17.53 2.58 -0.60
N LEU A 295 16.23 2.77 -0.84
CA LEU A 295 15.74 3.33 -2.08
C LEU A 295 16.21 4.79 -2.19
N LYS A 296 16.99 5.13 -3.23
CA LYS A 296 17.61 6.45 -3.42
C LYS A 296 16.79 7.37 -4.32
N SER A 297 16.17 6.81 -5.35
CA SER A 297 15.29 7.55 -6.26
C SER A 297 14.19 6.66 -6.82
N LEU A 298 13.09 7.29 -7.24
CA LEU A 298 12.04 6.62 -8.02
C LEU A 298 12.41 6.46 -9.49
N HIS A 299 13.21 7.39 -10.01
CA HIS A 299 13.72 7.39 -11.37
C HIS A 299 14.89 8.38 -11.45
N ASP A 300 16.01 7.97 -12.04
CA ASP A 300 17.16 8.84 -12.24
C ASP A 300 17.03 9.62 -13.55
N ALA A 301 16.18 10.65 -13.55
CA ALA A 301 15.97 11.52 -14.70
C ALA A 301 17.06 12.60 -14.77
N MET A 302 18.32 12.23 -14.97
CA MET A 302 19.35 13.23 -15.28
C MET A 302 19.09 13.94 -16.63
N HIS A 303 18.33 13.33 -17.56
CA HIS A 303 18.21 13.82 -18.95
C HIS A 303 16.82 13.84 -19.60
N SER A 304 15.70 13.74 -18.86
CA SER A 304 14.37 13.82 -19.48
C SER A 304 13.66 15.15 -19.21
N SER A 305 14.05 16.20 -19.92
CA SER A 305 13.47 17.54 -19.73
C SER A 305 12.03 17.69 -20.25
N ASN A 306 11.32 16.62 -20.66
CA ASN A 306 10.01 16.76 -21.32
C ASN A 306 9.05 15.56 -21.24
N ASN A 307 9.30 14.52 -20.44
CA ASN A 307 8.43 13.34 -20.47
C ASN A 307 7.43 13.30 -19.30
N ASN A 308 6.16 13.47 -19.63
CA ASN A 308 5.04 13.05 -18.78
C ASN A 308 5.02 11.50 -18.73
N ASP A 309 5.97 10.86 -18.06
CA ASP A 309 6.01 9.39 -17.94
C ASP A 309 4.98 8.87 -16.93
N PHE A 310 4.49 9.77 -16.06
CA PHE A 310 3.43 9.55 -15.09
C PHE A 310 2.22 10.46 -15.38
N LYS A 311 1.71 10.42 -16.63
CA LYS A 311 0.57 11.25 -17.05
C LYS A 311 -0.64 11.09 -16.15
N ASN A 312 -0.96 9.86 -15.73
CA ASN A 312 -2.20 9.58 -15.01
C ASN A 312 -2.04 9.52 -13.49
N LEU A 313 -0.84 9.79 -12.98
CA LEU A 313 -0.52 9.65 -11.56
C LEU A 313 -1.27 10.71 -10.76
N SER A 314 -2.14 10.25 -9.86
CA SER A 314 -3.00 11.07 -9.02
C SER A 314 -2.59 11.03 -7.55
N LEU A 315 -2.01 9.92 -7.09
CA LEU A 315 -1.60 9.71 -5.70
C LEU A 315 -0.16 9.21 -5.61
N VAL A 316 0.66 9.90 -4.81
CA VAL A 316 1.99 9.44 -4.40
C VAL A 316 2.07 9.46 -2.88
N LYS A 317 2.30 8.29 -2.28
CA LYS A 317 2.50 8.12 -0.85
C LYS A 317 3.86 7.49 -0.58
N ILE A 318 4.73 8.18 0.14
CA ILE A 318 6.06 7.68 0.51
C ILE A 318 6.20 7.81 2.03
N VAL A 319 6.50 6.70 2.69
CA VAL A 319 6.54 6.62 4.16
C VAL A 319 7.83 5.93 4.58
N HIS A 320 8.56 6.46 5.57
CA HIS A 320 9.75 5.83 6.18
C HIS A 320 10.86 5.43 5.18
N CYS A 321 11.13 6.26 4.17
CA CYS A 321 12.18 6.03 3.17
C CYS A 321 13.40 6.92 3.46
N GLU A 322 14.23 6.48 4.41
CA GLU A 322 15.31 7.28 5.01
C GLU A 322 16.40 7.74 4.01
N ASN A 323 16.80 6.89 3.05
CA ASN A 323 17.80 7.23 2.04
C ASN A 323 17.24 7.82 0.73
N MET A 324 15.94 8.15 0.68
CA MET A 324 15.37 8.76 -0.53
C MET A 324 15.96 10.15 -0.73
N GLU A 325 16.70 10.36 -1.81
CA GLU A 325 17.38 11.64 -2.13
C GLU A 325 16.54 12.50 -3.08
N SER A 326 15.82 11.89 -4.03
CA SER A 326 15.20 12.64 -5.13
C SER A 326 13.90 12.03 -5.66
N LEU A 327 12.89 12.89 -5.82
CA LEU A 327 11.61 12.61 -6.51
C LEU A 327 11.49 13.40 -7.81
N ARG A 328 12.57 13.55 -8.58
CA ARG A 328 12.64 14.37 -9.80
C ARG A 328 11.91 13.73 -11.01
N PHE A 329 10.63 13.44 -10.87
CA PHE A 329 9.74 13.13 -11.98
C PHE A 329 8.80 14.30 -12.26
N ALA A 330 8.26 14.36 -13.49
CA ALA A 330 7.26 15.34 -13.87
C ALA A 330 5.89 14.67 -14.01
N THR A 331 4.86 15.26 -13.40
CA THR A 331 3.47 14.81 -13.53
C THR A 331 2.53 16.01 -13.52
N SER A 332 1.52 16.01 -14.38
CA SER A 332 0.56 17.11 -14.50
C SER A 332 -0.78 16.82 -13.83
N ASN A 333 -1.02 15.60 -13.33
CA ASN A 333 -2.32 15.16 -12.80
C ASN A 333 -2.28 14.75 -11.33
N LEU A 334 -1.13 14.91 -10.66
CA LEU A 334 -0.99 14.58 -9.24
C LEU A 334 -1.94 15.44 -8.41
N ARG A 335 -2.79 14.79 -7.62
CA ARG A 335 -3.76 15.44 -6.72
C ARG A 335 -3.29 15.36 -5.28
N ASP A 336 -2.76 14.21 -4.90
CA ASP A 336 -2.43 13.88 -3.52
C ASP A 336 -0.96 13.48 -3.42
N LEU A 337 -0.18 14.23 -2.64
CA LEU A 337 1.22 13.96 -2.35
C LEU A 337 1.44 13.87 -0.84
N LEU A 338 1.77 12.68 -0.37
CA LEU A 338 1.94 12.36 1.05
C LEU A 338 3.35 11.80 1.28
N ILE A 339 4.21 12.56 1.95
CA ILE A 339 5.60 12.17 2.25
C ILE A 339 5.81 12.21 3.76
N LEU A 340 6.14 11.06 4.36
CA LEU A 340 6.38 10.92 5.80
C LEU A 340 7.74 10.28 6.05
N ASN A 341 8.54 10.90 6.91
CA ASN A 341 9.81 10.39 7.41
C ASN A 341 10.79 9.98 6.28
N CYS A 342 11.16 10.98 5.46
CA CYS A 342 12.13 10.86 4.37
C CYS A 342 13.28 11.86 4.59
N GLU A 343 14.29 11.48 5.38
CA GLU A 343 15.25 12.41 5.97
C GLU A 343 16.25 13.03 4.97
N LYS A 344 16.58 12.32 3.89
CA LYS A 344 17.55 12.76 2.87
C LYS A 344 16.96 13.42 1.64
N LEU A 345 15.63 13.58 1.59
CA LEU A 345 14.95 14.03 0.37
C LEU A 345 15.30 15.50 0.04
N GLU A 346 15.84 15.78 -1.14
CA GLU A 346 16.30 17.12 -1.49
C GLU A 346 15.24 17.95 -2.25
N ALA A 347 14.40 17.30 -3.06
CA ALA A 347 13.45 17.99 -3.95
C ALA A 347 12.17 17.20 -4.21
N LEU A 348 11.06 17.92 -4.34
CA LEU A 348 9.76 17.41 -4.80
C LEU A 348 9.73 17.19 -6.33
N PRO A 349 8.70 16.47 -6.84
CA PRO A 349 8.43 16.38 -8.27
C PRO A 349 8.18 17.74 -8.93
N TYR A 350 8.44 17.82 -10.23
CA TYR A 350 8.18 19.01 -11.03
C TYR A 350 6.73 19.03 -11.56
N ASN A 351 6.23 20.23 -11.90
CA ASN A 351 4.93 20.46 -12.54
C ASN A 351 3.68 20.09 -11.69
N LEU A 352 3.71 20.37 -10.39
CA LEU A 352 2.64 20.08 -9.44
C LEU A 352 1.40 21.01 -9.53
N SER A 353 1.04 21.44 -10.75
CA SER A 353 -0.05 22.41 -10.98
C SER A 353 -1.44 21.89 -10.62
N SER A 354 -1.68 20.58 -10.69
CA SER A 354 -2.97 19.95 -10.33
C SER A 354 -3.08 19.50 -8.87
N LEU A 355 -2.04 19.71 -8.07
CA LEU A 355 -1.97 19.23 -6.68
C LEU A 355 -3.05 19.90 -5.83
N GLN A 356 -3.81 19.10 -5.08
CA GLN A 356 -4.90 19.55 -4.21
C GLN A 356 -4.54 19.35 -2.74
N GLU A 357 -3.88 18.24 -2.42
CA GLU A 357 -3.49 17.83 -1.06
C GLU A 357 -1.98 17.60 -1.01
N LEU A 358 -1.30 18.30 -0.09
CA LEU A 358 0.13 18.12 0.18
C LEU A 358 0.34 17.89 1.68
N GLU A 359 0.92 16.75 2.00
CA GLU A 359 1.26 16.38 3.37
C GLU A 359 2.74 16.02 3.49
N LEU A 360 3.46 16.76 4.33
CA LEU A 360 4.89 16.59 4.57
C LEU A 360 5.13 16.37 6.06
N TRP A 361 5.60 15.19 6.45
CA TRP A 361 5.86 14.83 7.84
C TRP A 361 7.31 14.39 8.02
N TYR A 362 8.08 14.92 8.98
CA TYR A 362 9.46 14.48 9.23
C TYR A 362 10.35 14.50 7.96
N CYS A 363 10.23 15.57 7.17
CA CYS A 363 10.95 15.77 5.90
C CYS A 363 11.94 16.93 6.01
N PRO A 364 13.11 16.94 5.35
CA PRO A 364 14.10 18.01 5.50
C PRO A 364 13.64 19.36 4.93
N ALA A 365 14.13 20.45 5.53
CA ALA A 365 13.72 21.81 5.18
C ALA A 365 14.07 22.25 3.76
N GLY A 366 15.07 21.63 3.12
CA GLY A 366 15.51 21.95 1.76
C GLY A 366 14.44 21.74 0.69
N ILE A 367 13.47 20.85 0.95
CA ILE A 367 12.37 20.53 0.03
C ILE A 367 11.41 21.70 -0.12
N VAL A 368 11.34 22.58 0.88
CA VAL A 368 10.48 23.75 0.87
C VAL A 368 11.16 24.88 0.10
N SER A 369 11.09 24.79 -1.23
CA SER A 369 11.50 25.89 -2.10
C SER A 369 10.46 26.17 -3.18
N ASN A 370 10.03 27.43 -3.22
CA ASN A 370 9.21 28.02 -4.27
C ASN A 370 7.92 27.26 -4.64
N TRP A 371 6.99 27.09 -3.68
CA TRP A 371 5.62 26.58 -3.89
C TRP A 371 4.73 27.44 -4.82
N SER A 372 5.29 28.41 -5.52
CA SER A 372 4.55 29.28 -6.46
C SER A 372 3.87 28.51 -7.60
N SER A 373 4.33 27.29 -7.90
CA SER A 373 3.70 26.41 -8.90
C SER A 373 2.45 25.68 -8.40
N LEU A 374 2.17 25.66 -7.09
CA LEU A 374 1.06 24.90 -6.47
C LEU A 374 -0.26 25.68 -6.48
N THR A 375 -0.69 26.14 -7.65
CA THR A 375 -1.82 27.10 -7.77
C THR A 375 -3.18 26.51 -7.38
N ASN A 376 -3.38 25.20 -7.51
CA ASN A 376 -4.64 24.51 -7.16
C ASN A 376 -4.64 23.85 -5.77
N LEU A 377 -3.58 24.04 -4.97
CA LEU A 377 -3.45 23.41 -3.66
C LEU A 377 -4.55 23.91 -2.72
N ARG A 378 -5.37 22.99 -2.21
CA ARG A 378 -6.50 23.28 -1.31
C ARG A 378 -6.12 23.05 0.14
N SER A 379 -5.23 22.11 0.39
CA SER A 379 -4.89 21.69 1.74
C SER A 379 -3.41 21.33 1.83
N LEU A 380 -2.79 21.87 2.87
CA LEU A 380 -1.37 21.74 3.15
C LEU A 380 -1.20 21.35 4.62
N SER A 381 -0.64 20.17 4.85
CA SER A 381 -0.26 19.69 6.17
C SER A 381 1.26 19.57 6.26
N ILE A 382 1.84 20.26 7.22
CA ILE A 382 3.28 20.22 7.48
C ILE A 382 3.48 19.83 8.93
N ASN A 383 4.07 18.66 9.13
CA ASN A 383 4.44 18.17 10.45
C ASN A 383 5.95 17.99 10.54
N THR A 384 6.61 18.69 11.47
CA THR A 384 8.02 18.44 11.80
C THR A 384 8.93 18.39 10.57
N ILE A 385 9.33 19.55 10.03
CA ILE A 385 10.37 19.54 9.01
C ILE A 385 11.74 19.31 9.72
N MET A 386 12.54 18.36 9.26
CA MET A 386 13.87 18.09 9.83
C MET A 386 14.86 19.20 9.46
N ILE A 387 15.53 19.74 10.47
CA ILE A 387 16.69 20.63 10.30
C ILE A 387 17.92 19.72 10.39
N SER A 388 18.55 19.39 9.25
CA SER A 388 19.81 18.65 9.29
C SER A 388 20.87 19.48 10.01
N ARG A 389 21.80 18.84 10.74
CA ARG A 389 22.82 19.50 11.58
C ARG A 389 23.68 20.56 10.86
N ASN A 390 23.66 20.59 9.52
CA ASN A 390 24.38 21.54 8.67
C ASN A 390 23.48 22.42 7.77
N CYS A 391 22.16 22.24 7.78
CA CYS A 391 21.24 23.14 7.11
C CYS A 391 20.42 23.82 8.20
N PHE A 392 20.76 25.07 8.56
CA PHE A 392 19.80 25.93 9.24
C PHE A 392 18.56 25.97 8.34
N GLY A 393 17.49 25.28 8.74
CA GLY A 393 16.26 25.22 7.96
C GLY A 393 15.83 26.65 7.67
N LYS A 394 15.64 26.96 6.38
CA LYS A 394 15.21 28.29 5.96
C LYS A 394 13.95 28.66 6.74
N PRO A 395 13.85 29.88 7.28
CA PRO A 395 12.71 30.28 8.09
C PRO A 395 11.41 30.17 7.28
N PRO A 396 10.25 30.00 7.92
CA PRO A 396 8.95 29.92 7.25
C PRO A 396 8.61 31.10 6.33
N SER A 397 9.35 32.21 6.44
CA SER A 397 9.24 33.34 5.52
C SER A 397 9.60 33.04 4.07
N GLU A 398 10.45 32.04 3.83
CA GLU A 398 10.77 31.62 2.47
C GLU A 398 9.71 30.70 1.84
N TRP A 399 8.72 30.23 2.62
CA TRP A 399 7.67 29.31 2.13
C TRP A 399 6.72 29.98 1.13
N SER A 400 6.66 31.32 1.12
CA SER A 400 5.85 32.09 0.17
C SER A 400 4.38 31.64 0.09
N LEU A 401 3.79 31.18 1.21
CA LEU A 401 2.42 30.66 1.32
C LEU A 401 1.35 31.59 0.74
N GLN A 402 1.54 32.90 0.88
CA GLN A 402 0.72 33.96 0.25
C GLN A 402 0.51 33.80 -1.27
N ARG A 403 1.39 33.07 -1.97
CA ARG A 403 1.30 32.81 -3.42
C ARG A 403 0.43 31.60 -3.77
N LEU A 404 -0.24 31.00 -2.79
CA LEU A 404 -1.15 29.86 -2.95
C LEU A 404 -2.61 30.36 -2.97
N PRO A 405 -3.17 30.71 -4.14
CA PRO A 405 -4.47 31.38 -4.20
C PRO A 405 -5.63 30.47 -3.76
N SER A 406 -5.49 29.15 -3.90
CA SER A 406 -6.55 28.18 -3.66
C SER A 406 -6.52 27.53 -2.26
N LEU A 407 -5.54 27.88 -1.42
CA LEU A 407 -5.31 27.20 -0.14
C LEU A 407 -6.43 27.50 0.86
N ARG A 408 -7.16 26.47 1.27
CA ARG A 408 -8.28 26.55 2.23
C ARG A 408 -7.90 26.02 3.61
N THR A 409 -7.11 24.94 3.64
CA THR A 409 -6.73 24.26 4.87
C THR A 409 -5.21 24.33 5.05
N LEU A 410 -4.76 24.81 6.20
CA LEU A 410 -3.35 24.81 6.59
C LEU A 410 -3.22 24.19 7.98
N CYS A 411 -2.49 23.08 8.05
CA CYS A 411 -2.15 22.40 9.29
C CYS A 411 -0.64 22.49 9.51
N LEU A 412 -0.23 23.09 10.63
CA LEU A 412 1.15 23.22 11.04
C LEU A 412 1.34 22.48 12.36
N VAL A 413 2.26 21.52 12.40
CA VAL A 413 2.64 20.81 13.62
C VAL A 413 4.08 21.13 13.98
N GLY A 414 4.28 21.68 15.17
CA GLY A 414 5.58 22.01 15.71
C GLY A 414 6.36 20.79 16.19
N SER A 415 7.69 20.92 16.24
CA SER A 415 8.60 19.96 16.84
C SER A 415 9.47 20.63 17.91
N GLU A 416 10.09 19.82 18.78
CA GLU A 416 10.98 20.30 19.86
C GLU A 416 12.23 20.99 19.34
N ASP A 417 12.68 20.64 18.13
CA ASP A 417 13.87 21.18 17.49
C ASP A 417 13.71 22.66 17.09
N TYR A 418 12.47 23.16 17.00
CA TYR A 418 12.21 24.54 16.59
C TYR A 418 12.29 25.54 17.75
N ARG A 419 13.10 26.59 17.57
CA ARG A 419 13.14 27.77 18.45
C ARG A 419 12.07 28.83 18.10
N TRP A 420 10.96 28.46 17.46
CA TRP A 420 9.92 29.44 17.08
C TRP A 420 9.26 30.02 18.32
N LYS A 421 9.61 31.27 18.62
CA LYS A 421 9.00 32.04 19.70
C LYS A 421 7.77 32.81 19.23
N SER A 422 7.72 33.18 17.96
CA SER A 422 6.57 33.82 17.34
C SER A 422 6.33 33.27 15.95
N ILE A 423 5.07 33.12 15.55
CA ILE A 423 4.73 32.98 14.14
C ILE A 423 4.59 34.41 13.58
N SER A 424 5.36 34.74 12.54
CA SER A 424 5.34 35.99 11.73
C SER A 424 6.27 37.16 12.11
N GLU A 425 7.09 37.12 13.17
CA GLU A 425 8.22 38.10 13.27
C GLU A 425 9.27 37.88 12.16
N ASP A 426 9.35 36.65 11.64
CA ASP A 426 10.34 36.25 10.63
C ASP A 426 9.88 36.40 9.16
N GLY A 427 8.63 36.79 8.88
CA GLY A 427 8.12 37.08 7.52
C GLY A 427 7.19 36.04 6.86
N MET A 428 6.53 35.16 7.63
CA MET A 428 5.57 34.18 7.08
C MET A 428 4.20 34.82 6.83
N LEU A 429 3.89 35.10 5.56
CA LEU A 429 2.61 35.67 5.13
C LEU A 429 1.63 34.55 4.72
N LEU A 430 0.47 34.51 5.36
CA LEU A 430 -0.59 33.52 5.12
C LEU A 430 -1.51 33.98 3.97
N PRO A 431 -2.07 33.04 3.17
CA PRO A 431 -2.99 33.38 2.10
C PRO A 431 -4.38 33.76 2.63
N THR A 432 -5.03 34.75 2.01
CA THR A 432 -6.35 35.26 2.40
C THR A 432 -7.53 34.33 2.07
N SER A 433 -7.28 33.30 1.25
CA SER A 433 -8.25 32.25 0.89
C SER A 433 -8.42 31.17 1.96
N LEU A 434 -7.62 31.21 3.02
CA LEU A 434 -7.61 30.21 4.09
C LEU A 434 -8.91 30.23 4.90
N THR A 435 -9.58 29.08 5.02
CA THR A 435 -10.80 28.89 5.81
C THR A 435 -10.55 28.12 7.10
N TYR A 436 -9.50 27.29 7.13
CA TYR A 436 -9.12 26.48 8.27
C TYR A 436 -7.62 26.59 8.55
N LEU A 437 -7.28 27.03 9.76
CA LEU A 437 -5.91 27.08 10.26
C LEU A 437 -5.77 26.24 11.52
N SER A 438 -4.86 25.26 11.51
CA SER A 438 -4.49 24.53 12.71
C SER A 438 -3.00 24.65 13.02
N ILE A 439 -2.72 24.94 14.29
CA ILE A 439 -1.39 25.08 14.89
C ILE A 439 -1.33 24.08 16.04
N LEU A 440 -0.55 23.01 15.89
CA LEU A 440 -0.47 21.91 16.86
C LEU A 440 0.95 21.77 17.41
N SER A 441 1.07 21.47 18.70
CA SER A 441 2.32 21.00 19.33
C SER A 441 3.55 21.90 19.11
N PHE A 442 3.41 23.22 19.25
CA PHE A 442 4.57 24.13 19.24
C PHE A 442 5.09 24.37 20.68
N PRO A 443 6.22 23.76 21.08
CA PRO A 443 6.69 23.82 22.48
C PRO A 443 7.29 25.18 22.84
N ASN A 444 7.88 25.89 21.86
CA ASN A 444 8.58 27.16 22.08
C ASN A 444 7.77 28.41 21.75
N LEU A 445 6.57 28.25 21.18
CA LEU A 445 5.74 29.36 20.70
C LEU A 445 5.18 30.19 21.85
N GLU A 446 5.60 31.45 21.95
CA GLU A 446 5.20 32.38 23.03
C GLU A 446 4.04 33.29 22.61
N LYS A 447 4.01 33.69 21.33
CA LYS A 447 3.05 34.64 20.76
C LYS A 447 2.68 34.28 19.33
N LEU A 448 1.48 34.67 18.91
CA LEU A 448 1.10 34.78 17.51
C LEU A 448 1.15 36.28 17.18
N SER A 449 2.09 36.74 16.36
CA SER A 449 2.25 38.17 16.04
C SER A 449 1.96 38.41 14.56
N PHE A 450 0.70 38.55 14.22
CA PHE A 450 0.31 38.78 12.83
C PHE A 450 -0.29 40.15 12.67
N LYS A 451 0.32 40.97 11.82
CA LYS A 451 -0.33 42.20 11.33
C LYS A 451 -1.46 41.86 10.35
N ASP A 452 -1.33 40.74 9.63
CA ASP A 452 -2.23 40.38 8.52
C ASP A 452 -3.32 39.36 8.92
N PHE A 453 -3.46 39.01 10.21
CA PHE A 453 -4.55 38.09 10.64
C PHE A 453 -5.94 38.68 10.45
N GLN A 454 -6.06 40.01 10.49
CA GLN A 454 -7.30 40.70 10.15
C GLN A 454 -7.63 40.56 8.65
N ASP A 455 -6.61 40.40 7.80
CA ASP A 455 -6.77 40.27 6.35
C ASP A 455 -7.18 38.86 5.91
N LEU A 456 -7.14 37.88 6.82
CA LEU A 456 -7.68 36.53 6.64
C LEU A 456 -9.21 36.54 6.70
N THR A 457 -9.82 37.29 5.79
CA THR A 457 -11.26 37.54 5.68
C THR A 457 -12.09 36.29 5.37
N SER A 458 -11.45 35.19 4.97
CA SER A 458 -12.11 33.90 4.72
C SER A 458 -11.97 32.91 5.88
N LEU A 459 -11.20 33.23 6.94
CA LEU A 459 -10.88 32.26 7.99
C LEU A 459 -12.11 32.00 8.87
N GLU A 460 -12.60 30.77 8.82
CA GLU A 460 -13.78 30.31 9.57
C GLU A 460 -13.39 29.56 10.84
N THR A 461 -12.29 28.80 10.80
CA THR A 461 -11.87 27.94 11.91
C THR A 461 -10.41 28.13 12.27
N LEU A 462 -10.14 28.41 13.54
CA LEU A 462 -8.80 28.48 14.12
C LEU A 462 -8.66 27.45 15.25
N ARG A 463 -7.76 26.49 15.07
CA ARG A 463 -7.44 25.46 16.05
C ARG A 463 -6.01 25.60 16.56
N ILE A 464 -5.86 25.84 17.85
CA ILE A 464 -4.56 25.87 18.54
C ILE A 464 -4.56 24.71 19.55
N THR A 465 -3.58 23.82 19.46
CA THR A 465 -3.49 22.64 20.34
C THR A 465 -2.07 22.45 20.86
N ASN A 466 -1.91 22.09 22.13
CA ASN A 466 -0.63 21.69 22.72
C ASN A 466 0.52 22.74 22.57
N CYS A 467 0.21 24.03 22.66
CA CYS A 467 1.20 25.12 22.58
C CYS A 467 1.61 25.60 23.98
N CYS A 468 2.64 24.98 24.55
CA CYS A 468 2.97 25.08 25.98
C CYS A 468 3.42 26.47 26.45
N LYS A 469 4.07 27.26 25.61
CA LYS A 469 4.56 28.61 25.95
C LYS A 469 3.64 29.73 25.52
N LEU A 470 2.56 29.44 24.79
CA LEU A 470 1.73 30.46 24.18
C LEU A 470 0.97 31.21 25.28
N THR A 471 1.13 32.53 25.32
CA THR A 471 0.55 33.37 26.39
C THR A 471 -0.70 34.12 25.96
N SER A 472 -0.81 34.51 24.69
CA SER A 472 -1.91 35.31 24.16
C SER A 472 -2.05 35.21 22.65
N LEU A 473 -3.24 35.56 22.15
CA LEU A 473 -3.51 35.82 20.73
C LEU A 473 -2.98 37.20 20.30
N PRO A 474 -2.99 37.52 18.97
CA PRO A 474 -2.58 38.84 18.47
C PRO A 474 -3.35 39.96 19.19
N LYS A 475 -2.65 41.05 19.53
CA LYS A 475 -3.26 42.19 20.26
C LYS A 475 -4.21 42.98 19.36
N GLU A 476 -3.93 42.95 18.07
CA GLU A 476 -4.58 43.61 16.97
C GLU A 476 -5.99 43.06 16.73
N GLY A 477 -6.28 41.81 17.11
CA GLY A 477 -7.60 41.19 16.95
C GLY A 477 -7.54 39.86 16.19
N LEU A 478 -8.70 39.21 16.06
CA LEU A 478 -8.91 38.01 15.25
C LEU A 478 -9.72 38.39 13.99
N PRO A 479 -9.65 37.59 12.91
CA PRO A 479 -10.44 37.86 11.71
C PRO A 479 -11.95 37.86 12.00
N PRO A 480 -12.71 38.80 11.40
CA PRO A 480 -14.14 38.94 11.67
C PRO A 480 -14.98 37.76 11.16
N SER A 481 -14.47 36.99 10.20
CA SER A 481 -15.11 35.80 9.61
C SER A 481 -15.07 34.56 10.50
N LEU A 482 -14.35 34.60 11.63
CA LEU A 482 -14.09 33.42 12.45
C LEU A 482 -15.38 32.92 13.13
N LEU A 483 -15.75 31.67 12.83
CA LEU A 483 -16.93 30.98 13.35
C LEU A 483 -16.59 30.01 14.48
N HIS A 484 -15.42 29.38 14.42
CA HIS A 484 -14.98 28.37 15.38
C HIS A 484 -13.57 28.68 15.90
N LEU A 485 -13.41 28.73 17.23
CA LEU A 485 -12.13 28.91 17.89
C LEU A 485 -11.90 27.79 18.90
N TRP A 486 -10.87 26.98 18.67
CA TRP A 486 -10.51 25.87 19.56
C TRP A 486 -9.12 26.11 20.15
N ILE A 487 -9.02 26.09 21.47
CA ILE A 487 -7.77 26.28 22.21
C ILE A 487 -7.63 25.15 23.23
N ASN A 488 -6.80 24.17 22.88
CA ASN A 488 -6.66 22.93 23.62
C ASN A 488 -5.23 22.76 24.15
N ASP A 489 -5.09 22.29 25.39
CA ASP A 489 -3.82 21.94 26.04
C ASP A 489 -2.75 23.04 25.98
N CYS A 490 -3.16 24.30 26.20
CA CYS A 490 -2.27 25.47 26.24
C CYS A 490 -2.16 26.03 27.67
N PRO A 491 -1.25 25.49 28.52
CA PRO A 491 -1.23 25.75 29.96
C PRO A 491 -0.95 27.21 30.36
N LYS A 492 -0.12 27.91 29.58
CA LYS A 492 0.26 29.31 29.84
C LYS A 492 -0.66 30.34 29.17
N PHE A 493 -1.65 29.89 28.41
CA PHE A 493 -2.51 30.77 27.64
C PHE A 493 -3.44 31.57 28.57
N ALA A 494 -3.27 32.88 28.55
CA ALA A 494 -3.79 33.75 29.61
C ALA A 494 -4.81 34.76 29.09
N SER A 495 -4.67 35.29 27.87
CA SER A 495 -5.49 36.43 27.44
C SER A 495 -5.94 36.41 25.99
N PHE A 496 -7.21 36.80 25.81
CA PHE A 496 -7.80 37.19 24.52
C PHE A 496 -7.33 38.58 24.06
N PRO A 497 -7.52 38.94 22.77
CA PRO A 497 -7.20 40.26 22.25
C PRO A 497 -7.93 41.38 22.99
N LYS A 498 -7.33 42.58 23.06
CA LYS A 498 -7.92 43.74 23.75
C LYS A 498 -9.25 44.17 23.12
N GLN A 499 -9.40 43.96 21.81
CA GLN A 499 -10.59 44.33 21.04
C GLN A 499 -11.76 43.34 21.23
N GLY A 500 -11.55 42.22 21.94
CA GLY A 500 -12.55 41.16 22.13
C GLY A 500 -12.41 40.02 21.13
N LEU A 501 -13.37 39.09 21.16
CA LEU A 501 -13.52 38.00 20.19
C LEU A 501 -14.42 38.46 19.03
N PRO A 502 -14.32 37.83 17.85
CA PRO A 502 -15.16 38.16 16.70
C PRO A 502 -16.65 38.03 17.02
N PRO A 503 -17.51 38.95 16.54
CA PRO A 503 -18.93 38.97 16.87
C PRO A 503 -19.72 37.79 16.26
N LEU A 504 -19.21 37.20 15.18
CA LEU A 504 -19.84 36.05 14.49
C LEU A 504 -19.41 34.69 15.05
N LEU A 505 -18.61 34.67 16.13
CA LEU A 505 -18.10 33.44 16.70
C LEU A 505 -19.25 32.57 17.23
N LEU A 506 -19.42 31.38 16.66
CA LEU A 506 -20.49 30.44 16.98
C LEU A 506 -20.05 29.45 18.07
N TRP A 507 -18.79 29.03 18.04
CA TRP A 507 -18.24 28.05 18.98
C TRP A 507 -16.86 28.45 19.50
N LEU A 508 -16.74 28.48 20.82
CA LEU A 508 -15.48 28.53 21.54
C LEU A 508 -15.27 27.22 22.32
N GLU A 509 -14.20 26.49 22.03
CA GLU A 509 -13.75 25.32 22.81
C GLU A 509 -12.44 25.65 23.54
N ILE A 510 -12.41 25.38 24.85
CA ILE A 510 -11.24 25.54 25.70
C ILE A 510 -11.03 24.25 26.49
N LYS A 511 -10.04 23.44 26.13
CA LYS A 511 -9.69 22.22 26.87
C LYS A 511 -8.28 22.29 27.43
N GLY A 512 -8.04 21.81 28.65
CA GLY A 512 -6.69 21.72 29.21
C GLY A 512 -5.98 23.07 29.40
N CYS A 513 -6.73 24.18 29.52
CA CYS A 513 -6.19 25.54 29.65
C CYS A 513 -6.55 26.18 31.01
N PRO A 514 -5.78 25.93 32.10
CA PRO A 514 -6.16 26.26 33.48
C PRO A 514 -6.26 27.77 33.75
N ILE A 515 -5.44 28.60 33.12
CA ILE A 515 -5.50 30.06 33.30
C ILE A 515 -6.76 30.62 32.62
N LEU A 516 -7.02 30.21 31.38
CA LEU A 516 -8.16 30.68 30.60
C LEU A 516 -9.48 30.18 31.21
N LYS A 517 -9.56 28.90 31.63
CA LYS A 517 -10.69 28.33 32.37
C LYS A 517 -11.12 29.20 33.55
N ARG A 518 -10.17 29.61 34.40
CA ARG A 518 -10.44 30.50 35.56
C ARG A 518 -10.95 31.87 35.11
N ARG A 519 -10.40 32.42 34.03
CA ARG A 519 -10.78 33.75 33.51
C ARG A 519 -12.12 33.75 32.78
N CYS A 520 -12.53 32.61 32.22
CA CYS A 520 -13.79 32.39 31.51
C CYS A 520 -14.93 31.86 32.39
N GLN A 521 -14.70 31.70 33.70
CA GLN A 521 -15.70 31.16 34.63
C GLN A 521 -17.03 31.91 34.57
N LYS A 522 -18.14 31.18 34.50
CA LYS A 522 -19.51 31.72 34.47
C LYS A 522 -19.75 32.69 35.63
N GLY A 523 -20.21 33.91 35.31
CA GLY A 523 -20.60 34.95 36.28
C GLY A 523 -19.47 35.59 37.10
N LYS A 524 -18.31 34.94 37.24
CA LYS A 524 -17.18 35.39 38.10
C LYS A 524 -15.92 35.73 37.30
N GLY A 525 -15.74 35.10 36.13
CA GLY A 525 -14.57 35.25 35.30
C GLY A 525 -14.53 36.61 34.61
N ARG A 526 -13.34 37.23 34.58
CA ARG A 526 -13.12 38.52 33.91
C ARG A 526 -13.45 38.53 32.41
N TYR A 527 -13.44 37.36 31.75
CA TYR A 527 -13.79 37.19 30.35
C TYR A 527 -15.22 36.68 30.13
N TRP A 528 -16.00 36.49 31.19
CA TRP A 528 -17.38 36.03 31.06
C TRP A 528 -18.20 36.92 30.13
N ARG A 529 -18.10 38.25 30.28
CA ARG A 529 -18.80 39.21 29.40
C ARG A 529 -18.34 39.15 27.93
N LEU A 530 -17.13 38.68 27.67
CA LEU A 530 -16.58 38.54 26.32
C LEU A 530 -17.01 37.24 25.63
N ILE A 531 -17.50 36.25 26.37
CA ILE A 531 -17.86 34.93 25.82
C ILE A 531 -19.34 34.61 26.01
N SER A 532 -20.05 35.34 26.87
CA SER A 532 -21.44 35.04 27.23
C SER A 532 -22.44 35.20 26.08
N HIS A 533 -22.06 35.92 25.03
CA HIS A 533 -22.88 36.11 23.82
C HIS A 533 -22.66 35.01 22.76
N ILE A 534 -21.64 34.17 22.94
CA ILE A 534 -21.30 33.09 22.00
C ILE A 534 -22.32 31.96 22.17
N PRO A 535 -22.95 31.46 21.08
CA PRO A 535 -23.95 30.38 21.15
C PRO A 535 -23.47 29.11 21.85
N ARG A 536 -22.23 28.68 21.56
CA ARG A 536 -21.64 27.47 22.14
C ARG A 536 -20.27 27.74 22.77
N VAL A 537 -20.16 27.50 24.07
CA VAL A 537 -18.89 27.61 24.80
C VAL A 537 -18.67 26.36 25.63
N ASP A 538 -17.68 25.57 25.24
CA ASP A 538 -17.30 24.31 25.89
C ASP A 538 -15.95 24.52 26.61
N ILE A 539 -15.90 24.25 27.93
CA ILE A 539 -14.69 24.32 28.74
C ILE A 539 -14.43 22.99 29.44
N ASP A 540 -13.30 22.34 29.14
CA ASP A 540 -12.95 20.99 29.61
C ASP A 540 -14.10 19.98 29.42
N ASP A 541 -14.59 19.88 28.18
CA ASP A 541 -15.70 19.01 27.77
C ASP A 541 -17.06 19.33 28.45
N LYS A 542 -17.19 20.48 29.12
CA LYS A 542 -18.44 20.94 29.75
C LYS A 542 -19.00 22.18 29.05
N PHE A 543 -20.27 22.08 28.66
CA PHE A 543 -21.01 23.21 28.13
C PHE A 543 -21.31 24.23 29.23
N ILE A 544 -20.85 25.48 29.10
CA ILE A 544 -20.90 26.47 30.19
C ILE A 544 -22.33 26.92 30.55
N PHE A 545 -23.28 26.74 29.63
CA PHE A 545 -24.68 27.06 29.88
C PHE A 545 -25.49 25.86 30.41
N ASP A 546 -24.86 24.70 30.58
CA ASP A 546 -25.50 23.56 31.25
C ASP A 546 -25.83 23.94 32.72
N PRO A 547 -27.08 23.75 33.18
CA PRO A 547 -27.47 23.99 34.57
C PRO A 547 -26.73 23.13 35.60
N SER A 548 -26.06 22.04 35.20
CA SER A 548 -25.25 21.18 36.09
C SER A 548 -23.89 21.78 36.49
N CYS A 549 -23.47 22.92 35.91
CA CYS A 549 -22.16 23.57 36.12
C CYS A 549 -22.16 24.76 37.12
N CYS A 550 -23.22 24.96 37.91
CA CYS A 550 -23.36 26.06 38.87
C CYS A 550 -22.75 25.77 40.26
#